data_AF-A0A485DAY8-F1
#
_entry.id   AF-A0A485DAY8-F1
#
_cell.length_a   1.000
_cell.length_b   1.000
_cell.length_c   1.000
_cell.angle_alpha   90.00
_cell.angle_beta   90.00
_cell.angle_gamma   90.00
#
_symmetry.space_group_name_H-M   'P 1'
#
loop_
_entity.id
_entity.type
_entity.pdbx_description
1 polymer ?
#
loop_
_entity_poly.entity_id
_entity_poly.type
_entity_poly.pdbx_seq_one_letter_code
_entity_poly.pdbx_strand_id
1 'polypeptide(L)' 'MIMSPPVRYSPKLRRSARVLYLAKVAGCRLHVCHVSSPEGVAEVTRARQEGQDVTCESCPHYFVLDTEQF' A
#
# COMPACT_ATOMS: atom_id res chain seq x y z
N MET A 1 -15.52 3.21 -20.50
CA MET A 1 -14.25 3.12 -19.76
C MET A 1 -14.61 3.04 -18.29
N ILE A 2 -14.78 1.83 -17.77
CA ILE A 2 -15.31 1.58 -16.42
C ILE A 2 -14.17 1.89 -15.43
N MET A 3 -14.25 3.02 -14.73
CA MET A 3 -13.35 3.28 -13.60
C MET A 3 -13.75 2.34 -12.46
N SER A 4 -13.08 1.19 -12.38
CA SER A 4 -13.29 0.23 -11.31
C SER A 4 -13.14 0.91 -9.94
N PRO A 5 -14.02 0.63 -8.96
CA PRO A 5 -13.97 1.27 -7.66
C PRO A 5 -12.63 0.98 -6.96
N PRO A 6 -12.08 1.94 -6.19
CA PRO A 6 -10.79 1.78 -5.55
C PRO A 6 -10.81 0.66 -4.51
N VAL A 7 -9.90 -0.30 -4.64
CA VAL A 7 -9.72 -1.39 -3.67
C VAL A 7 -8.91 -0.85 -2.49
N ARG A 8 -9.43 -1.01 -1.26
CA ARG A 8 -8.71 -0.66 -0.03
C ARG A 8 -8.12 -1.91 0.60
N TYR A 9 -6.86 -1.83 1.02
CA TYR A 9 -6.15 -2.97 1.59
C TYR A 9 -5.27 -2.55 2.77
N SER A 10 -5.40 -3.22 3.92
CA SER A 10 -4.50 -3.06 5.06
C SER A 10 -3.44 -4.17 5.04
N PRO A 11 -2.14 -3.85 4.83
CA PRO A 11 -1.11 -4.84 4.62
C PRO A 11 -0.41 -5.27 5.91
N LYS A 12 0.06 -6.51 5.89
CA LYS A 12 1.33 -6.92 6.52
C LYS A 12 2.33 -7.11 5.39
N LEU A 13 3.60 -6.71 5.57
CA LEU A 13 4.63 -6.57 4.52
C LEU A 13 4.61 -7.68 3.44
N ARG A 14 4.55 -8.96 3.84
CA ARG A 14 4.55 -10.11 2.91
C ARG A 14 3.35 -10.18 1.96
N ARG A 15 2.23 -9.53 2.26
CA ARG A 15 1.01 -9.59 1.44
C ARG A 15 0.88 -8.43 0.46
N SER A 16 1.66 -7.35 0.62
CA SER A 16 1.60 -6.15 -0.24
C SER A 16 1.92 -6.46 -1.70
N ALA A 17 2.99 -7.23 -1.97
CA ALA A 17 3.42 -7.57 -3.33
C ALA A 17 2.34 -8.35 -4.12
N ARG A 18 1.64 -9.29 -3.45
CA ARG A 18 0.57 -10.06 -4.09
C ARG A 18 -0.62 -9.18 -4.44
N VAL A 19 -1.03 -8.28 -3.55
CA VAL A 19 -2.17 -7.39 -3.80
C VAL A 19 -1.84 -6.36 -4.88
N LEU A 20 -0.60 -5.85 -4.90
CA LEU A 20 -0.12 -4.98 -5.98
C LEU A 20 -0.19 -5.69 -7.34
N TYR A 21 0.30 -6.93 -7.42
CA TYR A 21 0.21 -7.73 -8.64
C TYR A 21 -1.24 -7.94 -9.08
N LEU A 22 -2.13 -8.35 -8.17
CA LEU A 22 -3.53 -8.58 -8.48
C LEU A 22 -4.23 -7.31 -8.95
N ALA A 23 -3.97 -6.16 -8.31
CA ALA A 23 -4.53 -4.88 -8.74
C ALA A 23 -4.01 -4.45 -10.12
N LYS A 24 -2.72 -4.70 -10.41
CA LYS A 24 -2.12 -4.45 -11.72
C LYS A 24 -2.77 -5.28 -12.82
N VAL A 25 -2.94 -6.58 -12.58
CA VAL A 25 -3.60 -7.51 -13.53
C VAL A 25 -5.08 -7.18 -13.71
N ALA A 26 -5.78 -6.83 -12.62
CA ALA A 26 -7.19 -6.47 -12.66
C ALA A 26 -7.45 -5.07 -13.26
N GLY A 27 -6.41 -4.26 -13.48
CA GLY A 27 -6.55 -2.89 -13.98
C GLY A 27 -7.33 -1.99 -13.04
N CYS A 28 -7.28 -2.24 -11.73
CA CYS A 28 -8.01 -1.47 -10.73
C CYS A 28 -7.08 -0.59 -9.89
N ARG A 29 -7.66 0.50 -9.37
CA ARG A 29 -6.97 1.39 -8.45
C ARG A 29 -6.82 0.74 -7.07
N LEU A 30 -5.63 0.85 -6.48
CA LEU A 30 -5.33 0.32 -5.15
C LEU A 30 -4.98 1.43 -4.16
N HIS A 31 -5.57 1.38 -2.97
CA HIS A 31 -5.19 2.22 -1.84
C HIS A 31 -4.77 1.35 -0.66
N VAL A 32 -3.53 1.50 -0.22
CA VAL A 32 -2.92 0.71 0.86
C VAL A 32 -2.99 1.50 2.16
N CYS A 33 -3.75 0.98 3.12
CA CYS A 33 -4.02 1.62 4.39
C CYS A 33 -2.99 1.22 5.46
N HIS A 34 -2.68 2.11 6.40
CA HIS A 34 -1.97 1.77 7.65
C HIS A 34 -0.56 1.15 7.45
N VAL A 35 0.19 1.63 6.45
CA VAL A 35 1.55 1.14 6.19
C VAL A 35 2.45 1.49 7.38
N SER A 36 3.01 0.48 8.03
CA SER A 36 3.81 0.61 9.25
C SER A 36 5.30 0.31 9.06
N SER A 37 5.74 -0.04 7.85
CA SER A 37 7.16 -0.36 7.59
C SER A 37 7.68 0.37 6.34
N PRO A 38 8.97 0.76 6.35
CA PRO A 38 9.60 1.46 5.23
C PRO A 38 9.62 0.61 3.95
N GLU A 39 9.77 -0.72 4.08
CA GLU A 39 9.72 -1.64 2.95
C GLU A 39 8.34 -1.64 2.28
N GLY A 40 7.26 -1.51 3.07
CA GLY A 40 5.91 -1.37 2.53
C GLY A 40 5.73 -0.10 1.70
N VAL A 41 6.32 1.01 2.15
CA VAL A 41 6.31 2.28 1.40
C VAL A 41 7.15 2.16 0.12
N ALA A 42 8.30 1.50 0.19
CA ALA A 42 9.18 1.28 -0.96
C ALA A 42 8.49 0.47 -2.07
N GLU A 43 7.77 -0.60 -1.72
CA GLU A 43 7.02 -1.41 -2.68
C GLU A 43 5.90 -0.62 -3.37
N VAL A 44 5.14 0.17 -2.63
CA VAL A 44 4.09 1.04 -3.21
C VAL A 44 4.71 2.11 -4.11
N THR A 45 5.83 2.68 -3.71
CA THR A 45 6.56 3.69 -4.49
C THR A 45 7.07 3.11 -5.81
N ARG A 46 7.66 1.91 -5.78
CA ARG A 46 8.09 1.21 -7.00
C ARG A 46 6.92 0.94 -7.94
N ALA A 47 5.81 0.40 -7.43
CA ALA A 47 4.64 0.13 -8.24
C ALA A 47 4.05 1.41 -8.88
N ARG A 48 4.03 2.53 -8.15
CA ARG A 48 3.65 3.83 -8.70
C ARG A 48 4.60 4.30 -9.81
N GLN A 49 5.92 4.12 -9.65
CA GLN A 49 6.91 4.45 -10.66
C GLN A 49 6.77 3.58 -11.92
N GLU A 50 6.32 2.34 -11.78
CA GLU A 50 5.97 1.44 -12.89
C GLU A 50 4.64 1.80 -13.60
N GLY A 51 3.97 2.88 -13.18
CA GLY A 51 2.73 3.38 -13.79
C GLY A 51 1.44 2.77 -13.23
N GLN A 52 1.49 2.03 -12.13
CA GLN A 52 0.28 1.52 -11.47
C GLN A 52 -0.44 2.64 -10.70
N ASP A 53 -1.78 2.73 -10.83
CA ASP A 53 -2.61 3.65 -10.03
C ASP A 53 -2.75 3.12 -8.59
N VAL A 54 -1.72 3.37 -7.79
CA VAL A 54 -1.64 2.98 -6.39
C VAL A 54 -1.32 4.17 -5.49
N THR A 55 -1.92 4.16 -4.30
CA THR A 55 -1.71 5.12 -3.21
C THR A 55 -1.51 4.39 -1.90
N CYS A 56 -0.89 5.02 -0.92
CA CYS A 56 -0.83 4.51 0.45
C CYS A 56 -1.00 5.62 1.47
N GLU A 57 -1.39 5.24 2.68
CA GLU A 57 -1.35 6.08 3.88
C GLU A 57 -0.58 5.36 5.00
N SER A 58 -0.19 6.14 6.01
CA SER A 58 0.33 5.65 7.28
C SER A 58 -0.43 6.35 8.41
N CYS A 59 -0.33 5.82 9.63
CA CYS A 59 -1.00 6.38 10.80
C CYS A 59 -0.06 7.32 11.57
N PRO A 60 -0.54 8.46 12.10
CA PRO A 60 0.29 9.39 12.85
C PRO A 60 1.07 8.76 14.01
N HIS A 61 0.48 7.77 14.68
CA HIS A 61 1.12 7.08 15.80
C HIS A 61 2.40 6.30 15.41
N TYR A 62 2.56 5.86 14.14
CA TYR A 62 3.78 5.18 13.71
C TYR A 62 4.99 6.12 13.61
N PHE A 63 4.77 7.45 13.67
CA PHE A 63 5.83 8.44 13.66
C PHE A 63 6.21 8.93 15.07
N VAL A 64 5.37 8.67 16.07
CA VAL A 64 5.56 9.17 17.44
C VAL A 64 5.71 8.07 18.48
N LEU A 65 5.28 6.84 18.16
CA LEU A 65 5.44 5.67 19.03
C LEU A 65 6.44 4.72 18.41
N ASP A 66 7.32 4.19 19.26
CA ASP A 66 8.24 3.11 18.94
C ASP A 66 7.99 1.91 19.89
N THR A 67 8.63 0.78 19.61
CA THR A 67 8.50 -0.43 20.43
C THR A 67 9.25 -0.39 21.75
N GLU A 68 10.11 0.60 21.98
CA GLU A 68 10.84 0.75 23.25
C GLU A 68 9.96 1.36 24.35
N GLN A 69 8.78 1.87 23.98
CA GLN A 69 7.82 2.47 24.90
C GLN A 69 6.88 1.46 25.59
N PHE A 70 7.07 0.15 25.37
CA PHE A 70 6.24 -0.93 25.93
C PHE A 70 7.06 -2.10 26.46
#